data_AF-A0A1W2EGC6-F1
#
_entry.id   AF-A0A1W2EGC6-F1
#
_cell.length_a   1.000
_cell.length_b   1.000
_cell.length_c   1.000
_cell.angle_alpha   90.00
_cell.angle_beta   90.00
_cell.angle_gamma   90.00
#
_symmetry.space_group_name_H-M   'P 1'
#
loop_
_entity.id
_entity.type
_entity.pdbx_description
1 polymer ?
#
loop_
_entity_poly.entity_id
_entity_poly.type
_entity_poly.pdbx_seq_one_letter_code
_entity_poly.pdbx_strand_id
1 'polypeptide(L)'
;MRRSIDVLAEIGGDYPLLFSVKYFPGGAENIYKKAVVYSEENEIHKFILLDGDKKKVKYDPDTFTTAESENLDFIKSKLKEETSIDFQNLGFRIDGGNMGGNNTQKKESALNYLKFLLKNLEYFPKNIPEEIIWNENFAIDILTATKSTIPTFNTNFKKNIADFTRELYGNDEKSNIKAAQKIFINNFIKKKNNEYHQLSKILQDFKSHVKN
;
A
#
# COMPACT_ATOMS: atom_id res chain seq x y z
N MET A 1 12.02 8.63 4.17
CA MET A 1 11.60 10.05 4.22
C MET A 1 11.72 10.75 2.86
N ARG A 2 12.81 10.60 2.08
CA ARG A 2 12.95 11.22 0.73
C ARG A 2 12.54 10.36 -0.49
N ARG A 3 12.25 9.07 -0.33
CA ARG A 3 12.26 8.09 -1.43
C ARG A 3 11.02 8.05 -2.32
N SER A 4 9.85 8.37 -1.77
CA SER A 4 8.59 8.45 -2.53
C SER A 4 8.50 9.76 -3.33
N ILE A 5 9.12 10.84 -2.85
CA ILE A 5 9.19 12.13 -3.54
C ILE A 5 9.97 12.02 -4.85
N ASP A 6 11.08 11.28 -4.85
CA ASP A 6 11.91 11.07 -6.06
C ASP A 6 11.14 10.33 -7.16
N VAL A 7 10.31 9.33 -6.79
CA VAL A 7 9.43 8.63 -7.74
C VAL A 7 8.32 9.56 -8.26
N LEU A 8 7.70 10.35 -7.37
CA LEU A 8 6.65 11.29 -7.75
C LEU A 8 7.17 12.36 -8.72
N ALA A 9 8.37 12.89 -8.49
CA ALA A 9 8.95 13.95 -9.34
C ALA A 9 9.14 13.49 -10.79
N GLU A 10 9.46 12.21 -10.98
CA GLU A 10 9.68 11.59 -12.29
C GLU A 10 8.40 11.22 -13.03
N ILE A 11 7.29 11.04 -12.31
CA ILE A 11 5.95 10.90 -12.92
C ILE A 11 5.45 12.25 -13.46
N GLY A 12 5.87 13.35 -12.83
CA GLY A 12 5.69 14.72 -13.30
C GLY A 12 6.03 15.73 -12.21
N GLY A 13 6.58 16.88 -12.59
CA GLY A 13 7.13 17.88 -11.66
C GLY A 13 6.16 18.33 -10.55
N ASP A 14 4.85 18.27 -10.80
CA ASP A 14 3.82 18.70 -9.85
C ASP A 14 3.40 17.59 -8.87
N TYR A 15 3.63 16.30 -9.17
CA TYR A 15 3.17 15.19 -8.34
C TYR A 15 3.72 15.20 -6.90
N PRO A 16 5.00 15.56 -6.66
CA PRO A 16 5.51 15.75 -5.30
C PRO A 16 4.77 16.82 -4.50
N LEU A 17 4.21 17.84 -5.17
CA LEU A 17 3.43 18.90 -4.55
C LEU A 17 1.98 18.46 -4.28
N LEU A 18 1.49 17.47 -5.03
CA LEU A 18 0.12 16.96 -4.95
C LEU A 18 -0.07 15.86 -3.89
N PHE A 19 0.98 15.11 -3.55
CA PHE A 19 0.89 13.96 -2.65
C PHE A 19 1.70 14.14 -1.36
N SER A 20 1.02 14.15 -0.22
CA SER A 20 1.64 14.04 1.10
C SER A 20 1.67 12.58 1.57
N VAL A 21 2.82 11.92 1.45
CA VAL A 21 2.99 10.52 1.88
C VAL A 21 3.18 10.42 3.40
N LYS A 22 2.28 9.69 4.08
CA LYS A 22 2.36 9.39 5.52
C LYS A 22 2.56 7.89 5.75
N TYR A 23 3.40 7.54 6.71
CA TYR A 23 3.62 6.16 7.15
C TYR A 23 3.02 5.96 8.53
N PHE A 24 2.28 4.86 8.72
CA PHE A 24 1.68 4.53 10.01
C PHE A 24 2.38 3.33 10.66
N PRO A 25 2.85 3.45 11.92
CA PRO A 25 3.39 2.30 12.64
C PRO A 25 2.27 1.31 13.02
N GLY A 26 2.62 0.02 13.06
CA GLY A 26 1.71 -1.06 13.45
C GLY A 26 0.96 -1.75 12.29
N GLY A 27 1.51 -1.67 11.08
CA GLY A 27 1.10 -2.51 9.94
C GLY A 27 -0.24 -2.15 9.31
N ALA A 28 -0.70 -3.00 8.39
CA ALA A 28 -1.93 -2.79 7.62
C ALA A 28 -3.18 -2.72 8.48
N GLU A 29 -3.24 -3.47 9.58
CA GLU A 29 -4.41 -3.48 10.48
C GLU A 29 -4.72 -2.12 11.09
N ASN A 30 -3.69 -1.40 11.55
CA ASN A 30 -3.85 -0.05 12.07
C ASN A 30 -4.28 0.94 11.00
N ILE A 31 -3.89 0.72 9.75
CA ILE A 31 -4.31 1.54 8.62
C ILE A 31 -5.80 1.32 8.36
N TYR A 32 -6.28 0.06 8.33
CA TYR A 32 -7.72 -0.22 8.20
C TYR A 32 -8.53 0.45 9.30
N LYS A 33 -8.11 0.36 10.58
CA LYS A 33 -8.83 1.03 11.68
C LYS A 33 -8.90 2.56 11.52
N LYS A 34 -7.82 3.18 11.04
CA LYS A 34 -7.81 4.64 10.77
C LYS A 34 -8.63 5.02 9.55
N ALA A 35 -8.69 4.15 8.55
CA ALA A 35 -9.43 4.36 7.33
C ALA A 35 -10.94 4.45 7.57
N VAL A 36 -11.45 3.83 8.65
CA VAL A 36 -12.85 3.99 9.07
C VAL A 36 -13.21 5.46 9.26
N VAL A 37 -12.37 6.24 9.94
CA VAL A 37 -12.61 7.68 10.15
C VAL A 37 -12.64 8.43 8.82
N TYR A 38 -11.76 8.08 7.88
CA TYR A 38 -11.74 8.72 6.56
C TYR A 38 -13.00 8.39 5.76
N SER A 39 -13.52 7.18 5.89
CA SER A 39 -14.78 6.79 5.29
C SER A 39 -15.97 7.53 5.93
N GLU A 40 -16.01 7.66 7.25
CA GLU A 40 -17.08 8.39 7.96
C GLU A 40 -17.06 9.89 7.61
N GLU A 41 -15.89 10.46 7.36
CA GLU A 41 -15.70 11.85 6.92
C GLU A 41 -15.95 12.07 5.42
N ASN A 42 -16.27 11.02 4.65
CA ASN A 42 -16.35 11.06 3.18
C ASN A 42 -15.09 11.67 2.53
N GLU A 43 -13.92 11.35 3.07
CA GLU A 43 -12.66 11.93 2.63
C GLU A 43 -12.22 11.36 1.27
N ILE A 44 -12.26 12.20 0.24
CA ILE A 44 -11.89 11.80 -1.13
C ILE A 44 -10.40 12.00 -1.43
N HIS A 45 -9.65 12.73 -0.60
CA HIS A 45 -8.22 13.05 -0.86
C HIS A 45 -7.24 12.11 -0.16
N LYS A 46 -7.73 11.13 0.61
CA LYS A 46 -6.89 10.16 1.30
C LYS A 46 -6.96 8.81 0.59
N PHE A 47 -5.79 8.33 0.20
CA PHE A 47 -5.60 7.05 -0.46
C PHE A 47 -4.68 6.17 0.38
N ILE A 48 -4.86 4.87 0.25
CA ILE A 48 -4.11 3.86 0.98
C ILE A 48 -3.39 2.99 -0.05
N LEU A 49 -2.09 2.79 0.18
CA LEU A 49 -1.28 1.86 -0.60
C LEU A 49 -0.64 0.86 0.37
N LEU A 50 -1.00 -0.41 0.26
CA LEU A 50 -0.46 -1.49 1.08
C LEU A 50 0.50 -2.37 0.28
N ASP A 51 1.35 -3.12 0.99
CA ASP A 51 2.22 -4.14 0.39
C ASP A 51 1.37 -5.21 -0.33
N GLY A 52 1.89 -5.78 -1.42
CA GLY A 52 1.13 -6.74 -2.23
C GLY A 52 0.84 -8.04 -1.49
N ASP A 53 1.67 -8.43 -0.52
CA ASP A 53 1.43 -9.58 0.36
C ASP A 53 0.23 -9.37 1.31
N LYS A 54 -0.27 -8.14 1.43
CA LYS A 54 -1.49 -7.80 2.19
C LYS A 54 -2.74 -7.76 1.32
N LYS A 55 -2.62 -8.05 0.02
CA LYS A 55 -3.73 -8.03 -0.92
C LYS A 55 -4.80 -9.04 -0.50
N LYS A 56 -6.04 -8.56 -0.42
CA LYS A 56 -7.23 -9.33 -0.09
C LYS A 56 -8.28 -9.12 -1.16
N VAL A 57 -9.34 -9.94 -1.11
CA VAL A 57 -10.50 -9.74 -1.97
C VAL A 57 -11.15 -8.42 -1.58
N LYS A 58 -11.38 -7.56 -2.58
CA LYS A 58 -12.19 -6.35 -2.43
C LYS A 58 -13.63 -6.68 -2.78
N TYR A 59 -14.57 -6.16 -2.01
CA TYR A 59 -15.99 -6.33 -2.29
C TYR A 59 -16.62 -5.03 -2.80
N ASP A 60 -17.39 -5.13 -3.87
CA ASP A 60 -18.23 -4.04 -4.36
C ASP A 60 -19.65 -4.18 -3.79
N PRO A 61 -20.03 -3.35 -2.80
CA PRO A 61 -21.36 -3.47 -2.20
C PRO A 61 -22.50 -3.12 -3.16
N ASP A 62 -22.23 -2.45 -4.28
CA ASP A 62 -23.26 -2.20 -5.31
C ASP A 62 -23.61 -3.47 -6.12
N THR A 63 -22.83 -4.54 -5.95
CA THR A 63 -23.11 -5.86 -6.56
C THR A 63 -23.90 -6.80 -5.65
N PHE A 64 -24.11 -6.43 -4.38
CA PHE A 64 -24.85 -7.25 -3.43
C PHE A 64 -26.34 -7.25 -3.77
N THR A 65 -27.00 -8.39 -3.58
CA THR A 65 -28.46 -8.46 -3.67
C THR A 65 -29.12 -7.62 -2.57
N THR A 66 -30.41 -7.30 -2.73
CA THR A 66 -31.18 -6.59 -1.69
C THR A 66 -31.16 -7.35 -0.36
N ALA A 67 -31.27 -8.69 -0.39
CA ALA A 67 -31.24 -9.51 0.82
C ALA A 67 -29.87 -9.47 1.53
N GLU A 68 -28.78 -9.49 0.77
CA GLU A 68 -27.42 -9.38 1.29
C GLU A 68 -27.13 -7.99 1.86
N SER A 69 -27.55 -6.94 1.13
CA SER A 69 -27.38 -5.55 1.53
C SER A 69 -28.18 -5.19 2.78
N GLU A 70 -29.29 -5.88 3.06
CA GLU A 70 -30.05 -5.72 4.30
C GLU A 70 -29.53 -6.59 5.46
N ASN A 71 -28.66 -7.57 5.19
CA ASN A 71 -28.11 -8.46 6.19
C ASN A 71 -26.79 -7.93 6.77
N LEU A 72 -26.86 -7.30 7.94
CA LEU A 72 -25.69 -6.74 8.62
C LEU A 72 -24.59 -7.78 8.89
N ASP A 73 -24.93 -9.02 9.22
CA ASP A 73 -23.92 -10.03 9.53
C ASP A 73 -23.19 -10.54 8.28
N PHE A 74 -23.89 -10.55 7.13
CA PHE A 74 -23.24 -10.74 5.83
C PHE A 74 -22.24 -9.61 5.54
N ILE A 75 -22.63 -8.35 5.74
CA ILE A 75 -21.73 -7.22 5.46
C ILE A 75 -20.51 -7.24 6.40
N LYS A 76 -20.70 -7.57 7.68
CA LYS A 76 -19.60 -7.75 8.64
C LYS A 76 -18.65 -8.86 8.21
N SER A 77 -19.15 -9.96 7.66
CA SER A 77 -18.28 -11.05 7.19
C SER A 77 -17.43 -10.61 6.00
N LYS A 78 -17.99 -9.84 5.06
CA LYS A 78 -17.24 -9.24 3.94
C LYS A 78 -16.17 -8.26 4.39
N LEU A 79 -16.48 -7.40 5.35
CA LEU A 79 -15.47 -6.54 5.97
C LEU A 79 -14.35 -7.33 6.66
N LYS A 80 -14.69 -8.42 7.35
CA LYS A 80 -13.69 -9.28 7.99
C LYS A 80 -12.83 -10.00 6.95
N GLU A 81 -13.39 -10.46 5.84
CA GLU A 81 -12.65 -11.06 4.74
C GLU A 81 -11.67 -10.05 4.11
N GLU A 82 -12.10 -8.80 3.90
CA GLU A 82 -11.28 -7.74 3.27
C GLU A 82 -10.24 -7.11 4.23
N THR A 83 -10.50 -7.07 5.54
CA THR A 83 -9.62 -6.40 6.51
C THR A 83 -8.90 -7.35 7.47
N SER A 84 -9.39 -8.59 7.63
CA SER A 84 -9.04 -9.53 8.71
C SER A 84 -9.31 -9.01 10.12
N ILE A 85 -10.16 -7.99 10.26
CA ILE A 85 -10.52 -7.39 11.54
C ILE A 85 -12.03 -7.56 11.73
N ASP A 86 -12.43 -8.04 12.90
CA ASP A 86 -13.84 -8.10 13.24
C ASP A 86 -14.45 -6.69 13.32
N PHE A 87 -15.72 -6.55 12.94
CA PHE A 87 -16.42 -5.27 12.87
C PHE A 87 -16.30 -4.43 14.15
N GLN A 88 -16.44 -5.04 15.32
CA GLN A 88 -16.31 -4.37 16.62
C GLN A 88 -14.91 -3.79 16.89
N ASN A 89 -13.89 -4.31 16.21
CA ASN A 89 -12.50 -3.91 16.37
C ASN A 89 -12.03 -2.91 15.30
N LEU A 90 -12.87 -2.62 14.29
CA LEU A 90 -12.56 -1.65 13.23
C LEU A 90 -12.61 -0.20 13.74
N GLY A 91 -13.38 0.08 14.80
CA GLY A 91 -13.41 1.40 15.44
C GLY A 91 -14.45 2.36 14.88
N PHE A 92 -15.54 1.84 14.31
CA PHE A 92 -16.71 2.65 13.92
C PHE A 92 -17.29 3.44 15.09
N ARG A 93 -17.66 4.70 14.84
CA ARG A 93 -18.27 5.59 15.84
C ARG A 93 -19.80 5.55 15.68
N ILE A 94 -20.43 4.57 16.32
CA ILE A 94 -21.90 4.40 16.26
C ILE A 94 -22.52 4.80 17.60
N ASP A 95 -23.51 5.69 17.56
CA ASP A 95 -24.24 6.12 18.74
C ASP A 95 -25.21 5.04 19.24
N GLY A 96 -25.08 4.68 20.51
CA GLY A 96 -25.86 3.63 21.17
C GLY A 96 -27.23 4.11 21.65
N GLY A 97 -28.18 4.34 20.73
CA GLY A 97 -29.59 4.58 21.08
C GLY A 97 -30.42 3.30 21.17
N ASN A 98 -31.23 3.16 22.22
CA ASN A 98 -32.03 1.96 22.57
C ASN A 98 -33.16 1.55 21.59
N MET A 99 -33.33 2.19 20.43
CA MET A 99 -34.43 1.92 19.50
C MET A 99 -33.98 1.79 18.05
N GLY A 100 -33.47 0.62 17.65
CA GLY A 100 -33.34 0.18 16.24
C GLY A 100 -32.35 0.95 15.32
N GLY A 101 -32.07 2.22 15.57
CA GLY A 101 -31.22 3.09 14.76
C GLY A 101 -29.75 2.65 14.72
N ASN A 102 -29.30 1.87 15.69
CA ASN A 102 -27.93 1.37 15.77
C ASN A 102 -27.60 0.37 14.64
N ASN A 103 -28.55 -0.50 14.27
CA ASN A 103 -28.29 -1.50 13.22
C ASN A 103 -28.31 -0.88 11.81
N THR A 104 -29.19 0.09 11.56
CA THR A 104 -29.20 0.84 10.30
C THR A 104 -27.92 1.65 10.13
N GLN A 105 -27.48 2.38 11.16
CA GLN A 105 -26.22 3.13 11.13
C GLN A 105 -25.00 2.21 10.95
N LYS A 106 -24.96 1.07 11.65
CA LYS A 106 -23.92 0.05 11.45
C LYS A 106 -23.85 -0.43 10.01
N LYS A 107 -25.01 -0.75 9.44
CA LYS A 107 -25.14 -1.24 8.07
C LYS A 107 -24.64 -0.21 7.07
N GLU A 108 -25.12 1.02 7.18
CA GLU A 108 -24.73 2.12 6.30
C GLU A 108 -23.22 2.41 6.41
N SER A 109 -22.70 2.52 7.64
CA SER A 109 -21.26 2.75 7.87
C SER A 109 -20.41 1.62 7.30
N ALA A 110 -20.85 0.37 7.43
CA ALA A 110 -20.16 -0.80 6.90
C ALA A 110 -20.12 -0.81 5.36
N LEU A 111 -21.26 -0.52 4.72
CA LEU A 111 -21.36 -0.43 3.26
C LEU A 111 -20.52 0.73 2.72
N ASN A 112 -20.59 1.90 3.35
CA ASN A 112 -19.78 3.05 2.99
C ASN A 112 -18.28 2.75 3.12
N TYR A 113 -17.89 2.02 4.17
CA TYR A 113 -16.49 1.63 4.35
C TYR A 113 -16.02 0.62 3.29
N LEU A 114 -16.85 -0.35 2.88
CA LEU A 114 -16.55 -1.22 1.73
C LEU A 114 -16.36 -0.39 0.44
N LYS A 115 -17.26 0.56 0.17
CA LYS A 115 -17.12 1.47 -0.99
C LYS A 115 -15.85 2.30 -0.93
N PHE A 116 -15.51 2.80 0.26
CA PHE A 116 -14.28 3.55 0.48
C PHE A 116 -13.05 2.69 0.20
N LEU A 117 -12.97 1.47 0.76
CA LEU A 117 -11.84 0.57 0.49
C LEU A 117 -11.75 0.21 -0.99
N LEU A 118 -12.87 -0.07 -1.65
CA LEU A 118 -12.90 -0.38 -3.08
C LEU A 118 -12.21 0.72 -3.91
N LYS A 119 -12.51 1.99 -3.62
CA LYS A 119 -12.05 3.17 -4.37
C LYS A 119 -10.70 3.71 -3.93
N ASN A 120 -10.40 3.68 -2.63
CA ASN A 120 -9.29 4.42 -2.04
C ASN A 120 -8.11 3.54 -1.61
N LEU A 121 -8.24 2.22 -1.59
CA LEU A 121 -7.16 1.30 -1.24
C LEU A 121 -6.58 0.66 -2.51
N GLU A 122 -5.27 0.70 -2.70
CA GLU A 122 -4.57 -0.11 -3.70
C GLU A 122 -3.38 -0.84 -3.10
N TYR A 123 -2.74 -1.70 -3.89
CA TYR A 123 -1.61 -2.51 -3.46
C TYR A 123 -0.38 -2.33 -4.37
N PHE A 124 0.80 -2.36 -3.75
CA PHE A 124 1.90 -3.24 -4.17
C PHE A 124 1.74 -4.05 -5.49
N PRO A 125 2.35 -3.74 -6.65
CA PRO A 125 2.31 -4.68 -7.80
C PRO A 125 3.03 -6.01 -7.53
N LYS A 126 3.93 -6.04 -6.54
CA LYS A 126 4.63 -7.23 -6.05
C LYS A 126 4.37 -7.41 -4.56
N ASN A 127 4.72 -8.58 -4.04
CA ASN A 127 4.44 -8.95 -2.66
C ASN A 127 5.09 -7.98 -1.66
N ILE A 128 6.35 -7.61 -1.90
CA ILE A 128 7.08 -6.68 -1.04
C ILE A 128 7.80 -5.60 -1.87
N PRO A 129 8.03 -4.40 -1.32
CA PRO A 129 8.73 -3.33 -2.04
C PRO A 129 10.15 -3.69 -2.49
N GLU A 130 10.86 -4.53 -1.73
CA GLU A 130 12.22 -4.97 -2.12
C GLU A 130 12.24 -5.75 -3.42
N GLU A 131 11.21 -6.54 -3.70
CA GLU A 131 11.05 -7.29 -4.95
C GLU A 131 10.91 -6.35 -6.15
N ILE A 132 10.28 -5.19 -5.97
CA ILE A 132 10.01 -4.20 -7.03
C ILE A 132 11.31 -3.54 -7.51
N ILE A 133 12.19 -3.20 -6.55
CA ILE A 133 13.41 -2.44 -6.83
C ILE A 133 14.61 -3.33 -7.11
N TRP A 134 14.58 -4.60 -6.71
CA TRP A 134 15.69 -5.52 -6.91
C TRP A 134 15.94 -5.76 -8.39
N ASN A 135 17.21 -5.67 -8.78
CA ASN A 135 17.65 -5.99 -10.13
C ASN A 135 19.01 -6.66 -10.03
N GLU A 136 19.01 -7.98 -10.19
CA GLU A 136 20.19 -8.82 -10.00
C GLU A 136 21.32 -8.46 -10.97
N ASN A 137 21.03 -8.33 -12.27
CA ASN A 137 22.04 -7.96 -13.25
C ASN A 137 22.70 -6.62 -12.91
N PHE A 138 21.89 -5.64 -12.49
CA PHE A 138 22.42 -4.34 -12.06
C PHE A 138 23.26 -4.43 -10.78
N ALA A 139 22.90 -5.30 -9.85
CA ALA A 139 23.70 -5.55 -8.65
C ALA A 139 25.06 -6.18 -9.02
N ILE A 140 25.06 -7.18 -9.90
CA ILE A 140 26.25 -7.85 -10.43
C ILE A 140 27.16 -6.86 -11.16
N ASP A 141 26.60 -5.99 -12.01
CA ASP A 141 27.35 -4.97 -12.75
C ASP A 141 28.09 -4.03 -11.80
N ILE A 142 27.43 -3.56 -10.74
CA ILE A 142 28.05 -2.69 -9.73
C ILE A 142 29.18 -3.42 -9.00
N LEU A 143 28.92 -4.63 -8.47
CA LEU A 143 29.92 -5.37 -7.69
C LEU A 143 31.14 -5.73 -8.54
N THR A 144 30.92 -6.06 -9.82
CA THR A 144 32.00 -6.30 -10.78
C THR A 144 32.84 -5.04 -11.02
N ALA A 145 32.18 -3.90 -11.24
CA ALA A 145 32.86 -2.62 -11.43
C ALA A 145 33.67 -2.18 -10.19
N THR A 146 33.21 -2.51 -8.99
CA THR A 146 33.93 -2.24 -7.73
C THR A 146 34.94 -3.33 -7.37
N LYS A 147 35.09 -4.39 -8.17
CA LYS A 147 35.93 -5.56 -7.89
C LYS A 147 35.59 -6.23 -6.56
N SER A 148 34.32 -6.17 -6.15
CA SER A 148 33.78 -6.84 -4.97
C SER A 148 33.44 -8.30 -5.27
N THR A 149 33.31 -9.12 -4.23
CA THR A 149 32.77 -10.48 -4.37
C THR A 149 31.30 -10.40 -4.79
N ILE A 150 30.85 -11.34 -5.62
CA ILE A 150 29.45 -11.43 -6.04
C ILE A 150 28.78 -12.54 -5.20
N PRO A 151 27.82 -12.19 -4.32
CA PRO A 151 27.06 -13.18 -3.56
C PRO A 151 26.14 -14.02 -4.46
N THR A 152 25.78 -15.20 -3.97
CA THR A 152 24.67 -15.96 -4.55
C THR A 152 23.33 -15.35 -4.12
N PHE A 153 22.64 -14.71 -5.05
CA PHE A 153 21.32 -14.14 -4.83
C PHE A 153 20.21 -15.20 -4.97
N ASN A 154 19.08 -14.99 -4.30
CA ASN A 154 17.92 -15.90 -4.34
C ASN A 154 16.58 -15.13 -4.24
N THR A 155 15.47 -15.81 -3.93
CA THR A 155 14.14 -15.18 -3.85
C THR A 155 13.92 -14.36 -2.57
N ASN A 156 14.86 -14.35 -1.62
CA ASN A 156 14.83 -13.48 -0.46
C ASN A 156 15.45 -12.12 -0.78
N PHE A 157 14.65 -11.25 -1.41
CA PHE A 157 15.10 -9.93 -1.87
C PHE A 157 15.66 -9.03 -0.75
N LYS A 158 15.15 -9.16 0.48
CA LYS A 158 15.71 -8.45 1.65
C LYS A 158 17.14 -8.91 1.96
N LYS A 159 17.36 -10.23 1.93
CA LYS A 159 18.69 -10.81 2.11
C LYS A 159 19.62 -10.41 0.96
N ASN A 160 19.14 -10.46 -0.28
CA ASN A 160 19.95 -10.05 -1.44
C ASN A 160 20.45 -8.61 -1.33
N ILE A 161 19.57 -7.68 -0.94
CA ILE A 161 19.97 -6.28 -0.70
C ILE A 161 21.00 -6.20 0.43
N ALA A 162 20.84 -6.95 1.52
CA ALA A 162 21.78 -6.97 2.63
C ALA A 162 23.15 -7.54 2.21
N ASP A 163 23.18 -8.64 1.46
CA ASP A 163 24.41 -9.25 0.96
C ASP A 163 25.12 -8.31 -0.03
N PHE A 164 24.39 -7.72 -0.99
CA PHE A 164 24.92 -6.68 -1.87
C PHE A 164 25.50 -5.51 -1.08
N THR A 165 24.80 -5.06 -0.03
CA THR A 165 25.25 -3.96 0.83
C THR A 165 26.57 -4.33 1.52
N ARG A 166 26.67 -5.55 2.05
CA ARG A 166 27.87 -6.05 2.71
C ARG A 166 29.07 -6.09 1.77
N GLU A 167 28.89 -6.55 0.54
CA GLU A 167 29.98 -6.60 -0.44
C GLU A 167 30.38 -5.22 -0.99
N LEU A 168 29.43 -4.29 -1.08
CA LEU A 168 29.69 -2.94 -1.58
C LEU A 168 30.32 -2.02 -0.51
N TYR A 169 29.88 -2.13 0.74
CA TYR A 169 30.26 -1.20 1.82
C TYR A 169 31.07 -1.85 2.95
N GLY A 170 31.28 -3.18 2.92
CA GLY A 170 31.96 -3.95 3.97
C GLY A 170 31.07 -4.31 5.17
N ASN A 171 29.85 -3.79 5.26
CA ASN A 171 28.86 -4.14 6.29
C ASN A 171 27.43 -3.87 5.79
N ASP A 172 26.43 -4.40 6.49
CA ASP A 172 25.00 -4.23 6.21
C ASP A 172 24.29 -3.39 7.30
N GLU A 173 24.99 -2.38 7.83
CA GLU A 173 24.38 -1.45 8.77
C GLU A 173 23.19 -0.71 8.14
N LYS A 174 22.25 -0.26 8.99
CA LYS A 174 21.00 0.40 8.54
C LYS A 174 21.25 1.59 7.61
N SER A 175 22.32 2.35 7.79
CA SER A 175 22.72 3.47 6.93
C SER A 175 23.13 2.98 5.53
N ASN A 176 23.93 1.92 5.46
CA ASN A 176 24.43 1.35 4.21
C ASN A 176 23.34 0.60 3.45
N ILE A 177 22.47 -0.15 4.13
CA ILE A 177 21.26 -0.74 3.52
C ILE A 177 20.42 0.38 2.91
N LYS A 178 20.29 1.52 3.61
CA LYS A 178 19.53 2.64 3.09
C LYS A 178 20.17 3.27 1.84
N ALA A 179 21.50 3.31 1.77
CA ALA A 179 22.23 3.78 0.60
C ALA A 179 22.05 2.82 -0.58
N ALA A 180 22.24 1.51 -0.37
CA ALA A 180 22.01 0.47 -1.37
C ALA A 180 20.59 0.53 -1.95
N GLN A 181 19.57 0.60 -1.09
CA GLN A 181 18.18 0.77 -1.53
C GLN A 181 17.99 2.01 -2.42
N LYS A 182 18.70 3.11 -2.15
CA LYS A 182 18.61 4.32 -2.98
C LYS A 182 19.20 4.08 -4.38
N ILE A 183 20.30 3.33 -4.48
CA ILE A 183 20.89 2.96 -5.78
C ILE A 183 19.85 2.16 -6.59
N PHE A 184 19.21 1.16 -5.98
CA PHE A 184 18.19 0.35 -6.65
C PHE A 184 16.93 1.13 -7.02
N ILE A 185 16.44 2.01 -6.14
CA ILE A 185 15.30 2.89 -6.45
C ILE A 185 15.62 3.79 -7.65
N ASN A 186 16.81 4.39 -7.69
CA ASN A 186 17.22 5.23 -8.82
C ASN A 186 17.29 4.43 -10.12
N ASN A 187 17.80 3.19 -10.08
CA ASN A 187 17.81 2.31 -11.24
C ASN A 187 16.39 1.94 -11.70
N PHE A 188 15.51 1.61 -10.77
CA PHE A 188 14.11 1.31 -11.01
C PHE A 188 13.39 2.47 -11.72
N ILE A 189 13.56 3.70 -11.20
CA ILE A 189 13.02 4.93 -11.79
C ILE A 189 13.55 5.15 -13.21
N LYS A 190 14.85 4.94 -13.44
CA LYS A 190 15.47 5.13 -14.77
C LYS A 190 14.99 4.09 -15.78
N LYS A 191 14.87 2.83 -15.36
CA LYS A 191 14.53 1.71 -16.25
C LYS A 191 13.07 1.74 -16.69
N LYS A 192 12.18 2.30 -15.86
CA LYS A 192 10.72 2.37 -16.13
C LYS A 192 10.17 1.02 -16.59
N ASN A 193 10.43 -0.03 -15.80
CA ASN A 193 9.91 -1.37 -16.08
C ASN A 193 8.38 -1.44 -15.90
N ASN A 194 7.82 -2.62 -16.12
CA ASN A 194 6.37 -2.85 -15.97
C ASN A 194 5.86 -2.43 -14.58
N GLU A 195 6.57 -2.77 -13.52
CA GLU A 195 6.19 -2.40 -12.14
C GLU A 195 6.18 -0.89 -11.92
N TYR A 196 7.10 -0.13 -12.54
CA TYR A 196 7.08 1.33 -12.53
C TYR A 196 5.81 1.88 -13.19
N HIS A 197 5.42 1.33 -14.34
CA HIS A 197 4.20 1.76 -15.04
C HIS A 197 2.93 1.41 -14.26
N GLN A 198 2.89 0.26 -13.60
CA GLN A 198 1.78 -0.13 -12.72
C GLN A 198 1.64 0.83 -11.53
N LEU A 199 2.74 1.18 -10.85
CA LEU A 199 2.72 2.16 -9.77
C LEU A 199 2.34 3.56 -10.24
N SER A 200 2.86 3.97 -11.40
CA SER A 200 2.51 5.27 -12.00
C SER A 200 1.01 5.34 -12.30
N LYS A 201 0.43 4.25 -12.82
CA LYS A 201 -1.01 4.17 -13.08
C LYS A 201 -1.84 4.29 -11.80
N ILE A 202 -1.49 3.55 -10.74
CA ILE A 202 -2.18 3.67 -9.43
C ILE A 202 -2.20 5.12 -8.95
N LEU A 203 -1.06 5.83 -9.02
CA LEU A 203 -0.97 7.22 -8.59
C LEU A 203 -1.75 8.18 -9.50
N GLN A 204 -1.83 7.91 -10.79
CA GLN A 204 -2.65 8.66 -11.74
C GLN A 204 -4.15 8.44 -11.50
N ASP A 205 -4.56 7.21 -11.19
CA ASP A 205 -5.95 6.86 -10.89
C ASP A 205 -6.43 7.54 -9.60
N PHE A 206 -5.57 7.61 -8.57
CA PHE A 206 -5.83 8.39 -7.35
C PHE A 206 -6.01 9.89 -7.64
N LYS A 207 -5.13 10.48 -8.45
CA LYS A 207 -5.25 11.90 -8.85
C LYS A 207 -6.55 12.17 -9.60
N SER A 208 -6.97 11.25 -10.47
CA SER A 208 -8.16 11.41 -11.31
C SER A 208 -9.45 11.28 -10.50
N HIS A 209 -9.45 10.45 -9.45
CA HIS A 209 -10.59 10.30 -8.52
C HIS A 209 -10.99 11.59 -7.80
N VAL A 210 -10.05 12.50 -7.55
CA VAL A 210 -10.31 13.77 -6.85
C VAL A 210 -10.94 14.83 -7.77
N LYS A 211 -10.81 14.68 -9.10
CA LYS A 211 -11.24 15.70 -10.07
C LYS A 211 -12.70 15.54 -10.54
N ASN A 212 -13.35 14.43 -10.20
CA ASN A 212 -14.74 14.13 -10.53
C ASN A 212 -15.60 14.23 -9.27
#